data_AF-A0AAU2P1E4-F1
#
_entry.id   AF-A0AAU2P1E4-F1
#
_cell.length_a   1.000
_cell.length_b   1.000
_cell.length_c   1.000
_cell.angle_alpha   90.00
_cell.angle_beta   90.00
_cell.angle_gamma   90.00
#
_symmetry.space_group_name_H-M   'P 1'
#
loop_
_entity.id
_entity.type
_entity.pdbx_description
1 polymer ?
#
loop_
_entity_poly.entity_id
_entity_poly.type
_entity_poly.pdbx_seq_one_letter_code
_entity_poly.pdbx_strand_id
1 'polypeptide(L)' 'MTLTLTCKNCQEAMTGETEDELVARVQDHVRGHSERHGGPPHTVSREQVLARLHREQAKQGSQQE' A
#
# COMPACT_ATOMS: atom_id res chain seq x y z
N MET A 1 -10.92 -12.55 0.39
CA MET A 1 -10.24 -12.14 -0.86
C MET A 1 -8.95 -11.45 -0.44
N THR A 2 -7.82 -11.75 -1.08
CA THR A 2 -6.54 -11.12 -0.71
C THR A 2 -6.42 -9.75 -1.37
N LEU A 3 -6.18 -8.73 -0.56
CA LEU A 3 -5.91 -7.36 -1.02
C LEU A 3 -4.41 -7.20 -1.24
N THR A 4 -4.03 -6.50 -2.31
CA THR A 4 -2.63 -6.30 -2.67
C THR A 4 -2.38 -4.84 -3.03
N LEU A 5 -1.31 -4.27 -2.48
CA LEU A 5 -0.77 -2.97 -2.85
C LEU A 5 0.72 -3.09 -3.13
N THR A 6 1.17 -2.59 -4.28
CA THR A 6 2.59 -2.61 -4.64
C THR A 6 3.24 -1.27 -4.29
N CYS A 7 4.35 -1.26 -3.57
CA CYS A 7 5.11 -0.04 -3.34
C CYS A 7 5.72 0.45 -4.65
N LYS A 8 5.53 1.73 -5.01
CA LYS A 8 6.08 2.27 -6.28
C LYS A 8 7.60 2.45 -6.26
N ASN A 9 8.19 2.53 -5.07
CA ASN A 9 9.62 2.83 -4.90
C ASN A 9 10.48 1.56 -4.97
N CYS A 10 10.15 0.53 -4.19
CA CYS A 10 10.88 -0.74 -4.17
C CYS A 10 10.20 -1.87 -4.97
N GLN A 11 9.01 -1.62 -5.52
CA GLN A 11 8.21 -2.62 -6.25
C GLN A 11 7.80 -3.84 -5.41
N GLU A 12 7.92 -3.76 -4.09
CA GLU A 12 7.50 -4.81 -3.18
C GLU A 12 5.97 -4.86 -3.06
N ALA A 13 5.41 -6.06 -3.17
CA ALA A 13 3.98 -6.30 -3.03
C ALA A 13 3.63 -6.56 -1.56
N MET A 14 2.78 -5.71 -1.00
CA MET A 14 2.20 -5.87 0.34
C MET A 14 0.81 -6.48 0.18
N THR A 15 0.57 -7.59 0.86
CA THR A 15 -0.70 -8.32 0.81
C THR A 15 -1.37 -8.38 2.18
N GLY A 16 -2.70 -8.45 2.22
CA GLY A 16 -3.48 -8.62 3.46
C GLY A 16 -4.82 -9.28 3.18
N GLU A 17 -5.36 -10.01 4.14
CA GLU A 17 -6.69 -10.64 4.01
C GLU A 17 -7.81 -9.64 4.30
N THR A 18 -7.52 -8.66 5.16
CA THR A 18 -8.38 -7.53 5.48
C THR A 18 -7.71 -6.20 5.16
N GLU A 19 -8.53 -5.15 5.03
CA GLU A 19 -8.05 -3.77 4.86
C GLU A 19 -7.13 -3.34 6.00
N ASP A 20 -7.47 -3.71 7.25
CA ASP A 20 -6.70 -3.33 8.43
C ASP A 20 -5.33 -4.01 8.47
N GLU A 21 -5.25 -5.30 8.12
CA GLU A 21 -3.97 -5.99 7.99
C GLU A 21 -3.09 -5.40 6.89
N LEU A 22 -3.70 -5.08 5.74
CA LEU A 22 -2.96 -4.44 4.65
C LEU A 22 -2.45 -3.06 5.08
N VAL A 23 -3.27 -2.27 5.76
CA VAL A 23 -2.87 -0.95 6.29
C VAL A 23 -1.70 -1.09 7.26
N ALA A 24 -1.78 -2.02 8.21
CA ALA A 24 -0.71 -2.28 9.17
C ALA A 24 0.60 -2.63 8.45
N ARG A 25 0.56 -3.53 7.45
CA ARG A 25 1.74 -3.91 6.65
C ARG A 25 2.30 -2.75 5.83
N VAL A 26 1.44 -1.94 5.21
CA VAL A 26 1.88 -0.78 4.43
C VAL A 26 2.53 0.26 5.33
N GLN A 27 1.98 0.51 6.52
CA GLN A 27 2.54 1.47 7.47
C GLN A 27 3.89 1.02 8.02
N ASP A 28 4.04 -0.28 8.33
CA ASP A 28 5.31 -0.87 8.73
C ASP A 28 6.37 -0.75 7.61
N HIS A 29 6.00 -1.12 6.39
CA HIS A 29 6.86 -1.03 5.21
C HIS A 29 7.33 0.42 4.93
N VAL A 30 6.42 1.39 4.98
CA VAL A 30 6.70 2.82 4.82
C VAL A 30 7.63 3.34 5.93
N ARG A 31 7.47 2.88 7.16
CA ARG A 31 8.38 3.21 8.27
C ARG A 31 9.80 2.72 7.97
N GLY A 32 9.95 1.46 7.58
CA GLY A 32 11.24 0.89 7.21
C GLY A 32 11.88 1.55 5.98
N HIS A 33 11.08 2.07 5.05
CA HIS A 33 11.58 2.83 3.90
C HIS A 33 12.35 4.09 4.30
N SER A 34 11.84 4.82 5.28
CA SER A 34 12.44 6.06 5.77
C SER A 34 13.84 5.78 6.34
N GLU A 35 13.98 4.67 7.07
CA GLU A 35 15.24 4.25 7.68
C GLU A 35 16.25 3.71 6.65
N ARG A 36 15.78 3.00 5.61
CA ARG A 36 16.66 2.31 4.65
C ARG A 36 17.07 3.17 3.45
N HIS A 37 16.25 4.13 3.04
CA HIS A 37 16.48 4.93 1.83
C HIS A 37 16.93 6.37 2.12
N GLY A 38 17.15 6.74 3.39
CA GLY A 38 17.69 8.04 3.77
C GLY A 38 16.76 9.23 3.46
N GLY A 39 15.46 8.97 3.34
CA GLY A 39 14.45 10.01 3.13
C GLY A 39 13.92 10.58 4.45
N PRO A 40 13.24 11.74 4.41
CA PRO A 40 12.52 12.22 5.59
C PRO A 40 11.49 11.17 6.03
N PRO A 41 11.26 11.01 7.35
CA PRO A 41 10.29 10.07 7.86
C PRO A 41 8.93 10.36 7.23
N HIS A 42 8.44 9.42 6.43
CA HIS A 42 7.11 9.48 5.88
C HIS A 42 6.19 8.56 6.68
N THR A 43 4.99 9.02 6.95
CA THR A 43 3.94 8.20 7.57
C THR A 43 2.71 8.28 6.70
N VAL A 44 2.08 7.14 6.45
CA VAL A 44 0.82 7.09 5.71
C VAL A 44 -0.33 6.83 6.65
N SER A 45 -1.40 7.61 6.49
CA SER A 45 -2.64 7.40 7.24
C SER A 45 -3.45 6.25 6.65
N ARG A 46 -4.26 5.57 7.47
CA ARG A 46 -5.16 4.49 7.03
C ARG A 46 -5.98 4.91 5.81
N GLU A 47 -6.59 6.09 5.86
CA GLU A 47 -7.39 6.65 4.76
C GLU A 47 -6.61 6.80 3.46
N GLN A 48 -5.32 7.17 3.51
CA GLN A 48 -4.49 7.30 2.31
C GLN A 48 -4.18 5.94 1.69
N VAL A 49 -3.97 4.92 2.53
CA VAL A 49 -3.75 3.54 2.07
C VAL A 49 -5.02 3.00 1.41
N LEU A 50 -6.19 3.17 2.05
CA LEU A 50 -7.47 2.71 1.49
C LEU A 50 -7.88 3.48 0.24
N ALA A 51 -7.70 4.81 0.21
CA ALA A 51 -7.94 5.60 -0.98
C ALA A 51 -7.06 5.15 -2.16
N ARG A 52 -5.82 4.71 -1.87
CA ARG A 52 -4.96 4.12 -2.88
C ARG A 52 -5.45 2.74 -3.32
N LEU A 53 -5.80 1.86 -2.38
CA LEU A 53 -6.34 0.54 -2.67
C LEU A 53 -7.58 0.63 -3.57
N HIS A 54 -8.56 1.46 -3.22
CA HIS A 54 -9.78 1.65 -4.00
C HIS A 54 -9.50 2.17 -5.42
N ARG A 55 -8.52 3.07 -5.59
CA ARG A 55 -8.11 3.54 -6.93
C ARG A 55 -7.47 2.44 -7.76
N GLU A 56 -6.66 1.58 -7.15
CA GLU A 56 -6.01 0.45 -7.85
C GLU A 56 -7.05 -0.62 -8.21
N GLN A 57 -7.99 -0.92 -7.31
CA GLN A 57 -9.10 -1.84 -7.57
C GLN A 57 -10.03 -1.32 -8.67
N ALA A 58 -10.37 -0.03 -8.64
CA ALA A 58 -11.16 0.60 -9.71
C ALA A 58 -10.44 0.47 -11.07
N LYS A 59 -9.13 0.71 -11.12
CA LYS A 59 -8.33 0.50 -12.34
C LYS A 59 -8.28 -0.95 -12.80
N GLN A 60 -8.22 -1.91 -11.88
CA GLN A 60 -8.22 -3.34 -12.22
C GLN A 60 -9.59 -3.79 -12.74
N GLY A 61 -10.69 -3.24 -12.19
CA GLY A 61 -12.04 -3.46 -12.70
C GLY A 61 -12.30 -2.82 -14.08
N SER A 62 -11.67 -1.69 -14.39
CA SER A 62 -11.80 -1.00 -15.70
C SER A 62 -10.90 -1.54 -16.81
N GLN A 63 -10.07 -2.56 -16.55
CA GLN A 63 -9.22 -3.21 -17.57
C GLN A 63 -9.84 -4.52 -18.09
N GLN A 64 -11.11 -4.78 -17.77
CA GLN A 64 -11.91 -5.87 -18.32
C GLN A 64 -13.03 -5.31 -19.22
N GLU A 65 -12.70 -4.46 -20.19
CA GLU A 65 -13.62 -4.04 -21.26
C GLU A 65 -12.92 -4.06 -22.62
#